data_AF-A0A378WME3-F1
#
_entry.id   AF-A0A378WME3-F1
#
_cell.length_a   1.000
_cell.length_b   1.000
_cell.length_c   1.000
_cell.angle_alpha   90.00
_cell.angle_beta   90.00
_cell.angle_gamma   90.00
#
_symmetry.space_group_name_H-M   'P 1'
#
loop_
_entity.id
_entity.type
_entity.pdbx_description
1 polymer ?
#
loop_
_entity_poly.entity_id
_entity_poly.type
_entity_poly.pdbx_seq_one_letter_code
_entity_poly.pdbx_strand_id
1 'polypeptide(L)'
;MFPVAVLSVVAALLGLLYLDYVVDPQRNLHDFPIALVNQDVGETLGAPGQQKQVNFGDQVAEGLRSAVPADQIDLRALGLPEAQQQMQNGQVYGAVVIPSDFSKRLGILGVGSVIPGDIERPIITLMTNPRSGTYATQIVVRFGNEALPQINDKVGQQLIEQVRAQLTPAPGGPPAPNCPVRPASPSRNRYRFWCRSSIPCPADRARA
;
A
#
# COMPACT_ATOMS: atom_id res chain seq x y z
N MET A 1 52.47 -24.02 14.91
CA MET A 1 51.33 -23.48 15.66
C MET A 1 50.98 -22.05 15.29
N PHE A 2 51.93 -21.11 15.30
CA PHE A 2 51.69 -19.70 14.93
C PHE A 2 50.97 -19.45 13.58
N PRO A 3 51.37 -20.07 12.43
CA PRO A 3 50.69 -19.82 11.15
C PRO A 3 49.25 -20.31 11.13
N VAL A 4 48.94 -21.42 11.82
CA VAL A 4 47.58 -21.95 11.93
C VAL A 4 46.71 -21.02 12.76
N ALA A 5 47.22 -20.50 13.89
CA ALA A 5 46.49 -19.56 14.72
C ALA A 5 46.15 -18.26 13.97
N VAL A 6 47.10 -17.72 13.20
CA VAL A 6 46.87 -16.53 12.36
C VAL A 6 45.79 -16.81 11.31
N LEU A 7 45.85 -17.96 10.62
CA LEU A 7 44.84 -18.34 9.63
C LEU A 7 43.44 -18.51 10.25
N SER A 8 43.35 -19.14 11.42
CA SER A 8 42.07 -19.31 12.11
C SER A 8 41.46 -17.96 12.55
N VAL A 9 42.29 -17.04 13.04
CA VAL A 9 41.84 -15.69 13.41
C VAL A 9 41.37 -14.91 12.18
N VAL A 10 42.13 -14.93 11.08
CA VAL A 10 41.74 -14.26 9.83
C VAL A 10 40.45 -14.86 9.26
N ALA A 11 40.32 -16.20 9.26
CA ALA A 11 39.10 -16.87 8.79
C ALA A 11 37.88 -16.52 9.65
N ALA A 12 38.03 -16.48 10.97
CA ALA A 12 36.96 -16.07 11.88
C ALA A 12 36.58 -14.59 11.68
N LEU A 13 37.56 -13.70 11.51
CA LEU A 13 37.32 -12.28 11.22
C LEU A 13 36.59 -12.08 9.88
N LEU A 14 36.99 -12.79 8.82
CA LEU A 14 36.30 -12.75 7.54
C LEU A 14 34.86 -13.26 7.66
N GLY A 15 34.64 -14.33 8.43
CA GLY A 15 33.30 -14.84 8.71
C GLY A 15 32.42 -13.84 9.45
N LEU A 16 32.96 -13.16 10.46
CA LEU A 16 32.28 -12.10 11.21
C LEU A 16 31.96 -10.89 10.33
N LEU A 17 32.93 -10.42 9.54
CA LEU A 17 32.72 -9.30 8.60
C LEU A 17 31.67 -9.63 7.54
N TYR A 18 31.67 -10.86 7.02
CA TYR A 18 30.65 -11.31 6.08
C TYR A 18 29.26 -11.35 6.71
N LEU A 19 29.15 -11.90 7.93
CA LEU A 19 27.86 -11.99 8.62
C LEU A 19 27.32 -10.61 8.98
N ASP A 20 28.18 -9.70 9.44
CA ASP A 20 27.83 -8.30 9.77
C ASP A 20 27.30 -7.57 8.53
N TYR A 21 27.99 -7.69 7.39
CA TYR A 21 27.56 -7.13 6.10
C TYR A 21 26.20 -7.68 5.63
N VAL A 22 25.93 -8.97 5.87
CA VAL A 22 24.68 -9.62 5.46
C VAL A 22 23.51 -9.26 6.39
N VAL A 23 23.77 -9.05 7.68
CA VAL A 23 22.72 -8.79 8.69
C VAL A 23 22.12 -7.40 8.52
N ASP A 24 22.93 -6.38 8.21
CA ASP A 24 22.43 -5.00 8.09
C ASP A 24 23.17 -4.18 7.00
N PRO A 25 22.91 -4.47 5.71
CA PRO A 25 23.50 -3.70 4.62
C PRO A 25 22.97 -2.26 4.55
N GLN A 26 21.93 -1.91 5.31
CA GLN A 26 21.25 -0.61 5.26
C GLN A 26 21.86 0.43 6.20
N ARG A 27 22.60 0.03 7.23
CA ARG A 27 23.28 0.98 8.14
C ARG A 27 24.21 1.99 7.44
N ASN A 28 24.66 1.67 6.24
CA ASN A 28 25.54 2.51 5.42
C ASN A 28 24.86 3.03 4.14
N LEU A 29 23.54 2.84 3.99
CA LEU A 29 22.80 3.55 2.94
C LEU A 29 22.66 5.00 3.38
N HIS A 30 23.25 5.89 2.60
CA HIS A 30 23.06 7.32 2.76
C HIS A 30 22.48 7.87 1.47
N ASP A 31 21.38 8.62 1.60
CA ASP A 31 20.75 9.35 0.50
C ASP A 31 20.38 8.47 -0.72
N PHE A 32 19.93 7.22 -0.50
CA PHE A 32 19.62 6.32 -1.60
C PHE A 32 18.40 6.82 -2.40
N PRO A 33 18.55 7.24 -3.67
CA PRO A 33 17.53 8.00 -4.36
C PRO A 33 16.43 7.10 -4.95
N ILE A 34 15.20 7.33 -4.50
CA ILE A 34 13.98 6.69 -5.00
C ILE A 34 12.99 7.76 -5.45
N ALA A 35 12.45 7.59 -6.66
CA ALA A 35 11.41 8.49 -7.16
C ALA A 35 10.05 8.16 -6.53
N LEU A 36 9.34 9.20 -6.12
CA LEU A 36 7.95 9.16 -5.71
C LEU A 36 7.12 9.90 -6.74
N VAL A 37 6.28 9.16 -7.47
CA VAL A 37 5.43 9.68 -8.53
C VAL A 37 3.99 9.61 -8.07
N ASN A 38 3.41 10.75 -7.71
CA ASN A 38 1.98 10.86 -7.44
C ASN A 38 1.25 11.42 -8.66
N GLN A 39 0.41 10.61 -9.30
CA GLN A 39 -0.47 11.04 -10.40
C GLN A 39 -1.93 11.19 -9.97
N ASP A 40 -2.24 10.88 -8.72
CA ASP A 40 -3.61 10.89 -8.20
C ASP A 40 -4.18 12.30 -8.21
N VAL A 41 -5.34 12.45 -8.82
CA VAL A 41 -6.04 13.74 -8.94
C VAL A 41 -7.03 13.98 -7.79
N GLY A 42 -7.16 13.01 -6.90
CA GLY A 42 -8.17 13.01 -5.83
C GLY A 42 -9.57 12.63 -6.34
N GLU A 43 -10.49 12.51 -5.39
CA GLU A 43 -11.89 12.21 -5.63
C GLU A 43 -12.77 13.04 -4.69
N THR A 44 -14.02 13.28 -5.09
CA THR A 44 -15.01 13.92 -4.22
C THR A 44 -15.93 12.86 -3.64
N LEU A 45 -15.89 12.68 -2.31
CA LEU A 45 -16.70 11.69 -1.61
C LEU A 45 -17.73 12.35 -0.68
N GLY A 46 -18.89 11.71 -0.54
CA GLY A 46 -19.94 12.13 0.39
C GLY A 46 -21.33 12.14 -0.24
N ALA A 47 -22.35 12.30 0.60
CA ALA A 47 -23.73 12.43 0.15
C ALA A 47 -23.94 13.76 -0.63
N PRO A 48 -24.97 13.84 -1.50
CA PRO A 48 -25.37 15.11 -2.11
C PRO A 48 -25.56 16.20 -1.05
N GLY A 49 -24.77 17.28 -1.11
CA GLY A 49 -24.77 18.37 -0.13
C GLY A 49 -23.73 18.28 1.01
N GLN A 50 -22.99 17.17 1.12
CA GLN A 50 -21.87 16.99 2.07
C GLN A 50 -20.62 16.42 1.37
N GLN A 51 -20.36 16.90 0.17
CA GLN A 51 -19.22 16.47 -0.63
C GLN A 51 -17.92 17.01 -0.03
N LYS A 52 -16.96 16.12 0.21
CA LYS A 52 -15.61 16.44 0.65
C LYS A 52 -14.62 15.97 -0.40
N GLN A 53 -13.70 16.86 -0.78
CA GLN A 53 -12.57 16.50 -1.62
C GLN A 53 -11.56 15.71 -0.79
N VAL A 54 -11.17 14.54 -1.29
CA VAL A 54 -10.17 13.67 -0.68
C VAL A 54 -9.10 13.33 -1.71
N ASN A 55 -7.84 13.35 -1.27
CA ASN A 55 -6.73 12.84 -2.07
C ASN A 55 -5.99 11.80 -1.23
N PHE A 56 -6.21 10.52 -1.55
CA PHE A 56 -5.53 9.40 -0.91
C PHE A 56 -4.10 9.23 -1.43
N GLY A 57 -3.81 9.61 -2.68
CA GLY A 57 -2.45 9.60 -3.22
C GLY A 57 -1.52 10.52 -2.45
N ASP A 58 -1.97 11.72 -2.07
CA ASP A 58 -1.19 12.63 -1.22
C ASP A 58 -0.92 12.04 0.16
N GLN A 59 -1.90 11.33 0.73
CA GLN A 59 -1.75 10.66 2.03
C GLN A 59 -0.77 9.49 1.96
N VAL A 60 -0.78 8.73 0.85
CA VAL A 60 0.23 7.69 0.57
C VAL A 60 1.61 8.32 0.42
N ALA A 61 1.72 9.42 -0.33
CA ALA A 61 2.99 10.12 -0.56
C ALA A 61 3.60 10.64 0.75
N GLU A 62 2.78 11.28 1.60
CA GLU A 62 3.22 11.74 2.92
C GLU A 62 3.51 10.58 3.88
N GLY A 63 2.72 9.51 3.79
CA GLY A 63 2.96 8.25 4.50
C GLY A 63 4.33 7.65 4.16
N LEU A 64 4.71 7.65 2.88
CA LEU A 64 6.04 7.19 2.43
C LEU A 64 7.16 8.08 2.99
N ARG A 65 6.98 9.41 2.94
CA ARG A 65 7.97 10.36 3.47
C ARG A 65 8.19 10.23 4.97
N SER A 66 7.13 9.95 5.72
CA SER A 66 7.18 9.84 7.18
C SER A 66 7.59 8.46 7.70
N ALA A 67 7.31 7.40 6.94
CA ALA A 67 7.67 6.03 7.33
C ALA A 67 9.16 5.72 7.16
N VAL A 68 9.88 6.56 6.41
CA VAL A 68 11.22 6.23 5.93
C VAL A 68 12.23 7.21 6.51
N PRO A 69 13.34 6.73 7.10
CA PRO A 69 14.40 7.59 7.59
C PRO A 69 15.02 8.38 6.43
N ALA A 70 14.93 9.71 6.48
CA ALA A 70 15.42 10.60 5.43
C ALA A 70 16.95 10.54 5.27
N ASP A 71 17.67 10.05 6.27
CA ASP A 71 19.11 9.79 6.26
C ASP A 71 19.50 8.57 5.42
N GLN A 72 18.56 7.65 5.16
CA GLN A 72 18.82 6.41 4.43
C GLN A 72 18.28 6.45 3.00
N ILE A 73 17.07 6.98 2.82
CA ILE A 73 16.38 7.01 1.54
C ILE A 73 16.01 8.45 1.18
N ASP A 74 16.47 8.89 0.00
CA ASP A 74 16.11 10.16 -0.59
C ASP A 74 14.86 9.98 -1.48
N LEU A 75 13.69 10.31 -0.94
CA LEU A 75 12.42 10.26 -1.66
C LEU A 75 12.17 11.56 -2.45
N ARG A 76 12.43 11.49 -3.76
CA ARG A 76 12.26 12.61 -4.69
C ARG A 76 10.87 12.62 -5.31
N ALA A 77 10.09 13.66 -5.06
CA ALA A 77 8.83 13.85 -5.79
C ALA A 77 9.14 14.26 -7.24
N LEU A 78 8.77 13.41 -8.19
CA LEU A 78 9.03 13.62 -9.62
C LEU A 78 7.77 13.32 -10.44
N GLY A 79 7.68 13.90 -11.63
CA GLY A 79 6.69 13.47 -12.62
C GLY A 79 7.04 12.11 -13.23
N LEU A 80 6.06 11.38 -13.78
CA LEU A 80 6.31 10.07 -14.39
C LEU A 80 7.37 10.12 -15.52
N PRO A 81 7.35 11.08 -16.47
CA PRO A 81 8.37 11.14 -17.52
C PRO A 81 9.76 11.41 -16.97
N GLU A 82 9.85 12.29 -15.97
CA GLU A 82 11.11 12.63 -15.32
C GLU A 82 11.67 11.44 -14.51
N ALA A 83 10.83 10.76 -13.73
CA ALA A 83 11.22 9.56 -13.01
C ALA A 83 11.75 8.47 -13.96
N GLN A 84 11.10 8.27 -15.11
CA GLN A 84 11.57 7.35 -16.14
C GLN A 84 12.93 7.76 -16.72
N GLN A 85 13.14 9.04 -17.00
CA GLN A 85 14.41 9.56 -17.50
C GLN A 85 15.53 9.43 -16.45
N GLN A 86 15.26 9.81 -15.20
CA GLN A 86 16.22 9.69 -14.09
C GLN A 86 16.56 8.22 -13.81
N MET A 87 15.59 7.30 -13.91
CA MET A 87 15.85 5.86 -13.80
C MET A 87 16.77 5.36 -14.92
N GLN A 88 16.56 5.82 -16.15
CA GLN A 88 17.41 5.45 -17.30
C GLN A 88 18.83 5.98 -17.15
N ASN A 89 18.99 7.18 -16.60
CA ASN A 89 20.27 7.83 -16.35
C ASN A 89 20.98 7.34 -15.08
N GLY A 90 20.35 6.48 -14.28
CA GLY A 90 20.89 6.01 -13.01
C GLY A 90 20.91 7.06 -11.89
N GLN A 91 20.12 8.13 -12.02
CA GLN A 91 19.99 9.19 -11.00
C GLN A 91 19.02 8.81 -9.88
N VAL A 92 18.08 7.90 -10.16
CA VAL A 92 17.23 7.23 -9.18
C VAL A 92 17.24 5.73 -9.49
N TYR A 93 17.13 4.88 -8.46
CA TYR A 93 17.26 3.42 -8.62
C TYR A 93 15.92 2.69 -8.69
N GLY A 94 14.84 3.37 -8.35
CA GLY A 94 13.47 2.87 -8.46
C GLY A 94 12.46 4.00 -8.41
N ALA A 95 11.20 3.66 -8.67
CA ALA A 95 10.08 4.59 -8.58
C ALA A 95 8.85 3.93 -7.95
N VAL A 96 8.21 4.63 -7.01
CA VAL A 96 6.87 4.29 -6.53
C VAL A 96 5.87 5.12 -7.30
N VAL A 97 4.97 4.47 -8.03
CA VAL A 97 3.98 5.14 -8.88
C VAL A 97 2.58 4.93 -8.29
N ILE A 98 1.94 6.04 -7.92
CA ILE A 98 0.55 6.12 -7.52
C ILE A 98 -0.25 6.53 -8.78
N PRO A 99 -1.17 5.67 -9.26
CA PRO A 99 -1.90 5.93 -10.50
C PRO A 99 -2.93 7.06 -10.33
N SER A 100 -3.35 7.65 -11.44
CA SER A 100 -4.25 8.82 -11.44
C SER A 100 -5.69 8.55 -11.01
N ASP A 101 -6.10 7.28 -11.00
CA ASP A 101 -7.41 6.82 -10.59
C ASP A 101 -7.42 6.23 -9.17
N PHE A 102 -6.34 6.39 -8.41
CA PHE A 102 -6.17 5.80 -7.09
C PHE A 102 -7.29 6.23 -6.12
N SER A 103 -7.49 7.53 -5.92
CA SER A 103 -8.56 8.03 -5.05
C SER A 103 -9.95 7.64 -5.54
N LYS A 104 -10.14 7.58 -6.85
CA LYS A 104 -11.43 7.21 -7.46
C LYS A 104 -11.79 5.76 -7.14
N ARG A 105 -10.85 4.84 -7.34
CA ARG A 105 -11.02 3.42 -7.02
C ARG A 105 -11.25 3.18 -5.53
N LEU A 106 -10.54 3.90 -4.65
CA LEU A 106 -10.79 3.85 -3.20
C LEU A 106 -12.18 4.39 -2.84
N GLY A 107 -12.60 5.47 -3.50
CA GLY A 107 -13.95 6.00 -3.40
C GLY A 107 -15.01 4.96 -3.73
N ILE A 108 -14.88 4.32 -4.89
CA ILE A 108 -15.75 3.22 -5.36
C ILE A 108 -15.72 2.04 -4.38
N LEU A 109 -14.58 1.68 -3.80
CA LEU A 109 -14.50 0.65 -2.75
C LEU A 109 -15.31 1.02 -1.51
N GLY A 110 -15.25 2.28 -1.10
CA GLY A 110 -16.01 2.77 0.05
C GLY A 110 -17.52 2.71 -0.17
N VAL A 111 -17.99 3.25 -1.30
CA VAL A 111 -19.44 3.36 -1.61
C VAL A 111 -20.01 2.08 -2.22
N GLY A 112 -19.20 1.33 -2.98
CA GLY A 112 -19.56 0.08 -3.66
C GLY A 112 -19.78 -1.09 -2.72
N SER A 113 -19.46 -0.94 -1.43
CA SER A 113 -19.96 -1.82 -0.37
C SER A 113 -21.50 -1.89 -0.31
N VAL A 114 -22.20 -0.96 -0.98
CA VAL A 114 -23.67 -0.85 -1.05
C VAL A 114 -24.25 -1.33 -2.39
N ILE A 115 -23.46 -1.42 -3.48
CA ILE A 115 -23.94 -1.78 -4.83
C ILE A 115 -23.16 -3.00 -5.35
N PRO A 116 -23.82 -4.15 -5.63
CA PRO A 116 -23.14 -5.32 -6.14
C PRO A 116 -22.54 -5.07 -7.54
N GLY A 117 -21.22 -5.19 -7.65
CA GLY A 117 -20.43 -5.08 -8.89
C GLY A 117 -19.00 -5.56 -8.65
N ASP A 118 -18.21 -5.74 -9.72
CA ASP A 118 -16.78 -6.04 -9.59
C ASP A 118 -16.04 -4.80 -9.08
N ILE A 119 -15.57 -4.87 -7.83
CA ILE A 119 -14.81 -3.78 -7.21
C ILE A 119 -13.32 -4.10 -7.32
N GLU A 120 -12.63 -3.37 -8.19
CA GLU A 120 -11.19 -3.54 -8.40
C GLU A 120 -10.38 -2.74 -7.37
N ARG A 121 -9.43 -3.41 -6.72
CA ARG A 121 -8.54 -2.77 -5.75
C ARG A 121 -7.48 -1.93 -6.46
N PRO A 122 -7.21 -0.69 -6.00
CA PRO A 122 -6.14 0.10 -6.55
C PRO A 122 -4.79 -0.53 -6.22
N ILE A 123 -3.86 -0.47 -7.17
CA ILE A 123 -2.51 -1.00 -7.04
C ILE A 123 -1.48 0.15 -7.13
N ILE A 124 -0.56 0.19 -6.17
CA ILE A 124 0.63 1.04 -6.25
C ILE A 124 1.71 0.22 -6.95
N THR A 125 2.36 0.80 -7.95
CA THR A 125 3.38 0.10 -8.73
C THR A 125 4.78 0.48 -8.25
N LEU A 126 5.59 -0.51 -7.90
CA LEU A 126 7.01 -0.33 -7.64
C LEU A 126 7.80 -0.67 -8.90
N MET A 127 8.43 0.33 -9.49
CA MET A 127 9.33 0.19 -10.64
C MET A 127 10.77 0.07 -10.17
N THR A 128 11.53 -0.84 -10.79
CA THR A 128 12.96 -1.02 -10.57
C THR A 128 13.71 -0.90 -11.89
N ASN A 129 15.01 -0.61 -11.84
CA ASN A 129 15.88 -0.69 -13.00
C ASN A 129 16.94 -1.79 -12.80
N PRO A 130 16.74 -3.00 -13.35
CA PRO A 130 17.71 -4.09 -13.23
C PRO A 130 19.10 -3.75 -13.80
N ARG A 131 19.19 -2.78 -14.73
CA ARG A 131 20.47 -2.34 -15.30
C ARG A 131 21.30 -1.51 -14.32
N SER A 132 20.69 -0.98 -13.27
CA SER A 132 21.38 -0.23 -12.22
C SER A 132 22.05 -1.14 -11.18
N GLY A 133 21.96 -2.46 -11.34
CA GLY A 133 22.59 -3.45 -10.47
C GLY A 133 21.60 -4.20 -9.58
N THR A 134 21.92 -5.47 -9.28
CA THR A 134 21.11 -6.36 -8.44
C THR A 134 20.95 -5.84 -7.02
N TYR A 135 22.01 -5.25 -6.44
CA TYR A 135 21.96 -4.69 -5.08
C TYR A 135 20.97 -3.53 -4.97
N ALA A 136 21.05 -2.56 -5.88
CA ALA A 136 20.12 -1.42 -5.91
C ALA A 136 18.66 -1.88 -6.07
N THR A 137 18.42 -2.88 -6.94
CA THR A 137 17.09 -3.47 -7.12
C THR A 137 16.55 -4.10 -5.83
N GLN A 138 17.40 -4.84 -5.10
CA GLN A 138 17.01 -5.47 -3.83
C GLN A 138 16.70 -4.46 -2.74
N ILE A 139 17.44 -3.35 -2.67
CA ILE A 139 17.16 -2.24 -1.76
C ILE A 139 15.75 -1.68 -2.05
N VAL A 140 15.44 -1.36 -3.31
CA VAL A 140 14.13 -0.83 -3.71
C VAL A 140 13.01 -1.82 -3.36
N VAL A 141 13.21 -3.11 -3.60
CA VAL A 141 12.21 -4.16 -3.26
C VAL A 141 11.99 -4.24 -1.75
N ARG A 142 13.05 -4.22 -0.94
CA ARG A 142 12.92 -4.23 0.53
C ARG A 142 12.20 -3.00 1.04
N PHE A 143 12.59 -1.82 0.55
CA PHE A 143 11.88 -0.57 0.83
C PHE A 143 10.37 -0.71 0.56
N GLY A 144 10.00 -1.26 -0.60
CA GLY A 144 8.60 -1.49 -0.93
C GLY A 144 7.91 -2.46 0.04
N ASN A 145 8.58 -3.55 0.41
CA ASN A 145 8.05 -4.55 1.34
C ASN A 145 7.89 -4.02 2.78
N GLU A 146 8.66 -3.02 3.19
CA GLU A 146 8.58 -2.43 4.53
C GLU A 146 7.58 -1.26 4.58
N ALA A 147 7.62 -0.36 3.60
CA ALA A 147 6.83 0.86 3.60
C ALA A 147 5.39 0.66 3.12
N LEU A 148 5.17 -0.08 2.02
CA LEU A 148 3.85 -0.20 1.40
C LEU A 148 2.80 -0.88 2.30
N PRO A 149 3.12 -1.93 3.09
CA PRO A 149 2.14 -2.52 4.01
C PRO A 149 1.66 -1.54 5.09
N GLN A 150 2.56 -0.75 5.68
CA GLN A 150 2.20 0.22 6.71
C GLN A 150 1.24 1.29 6.17
N ILE A 151 1.42 1.69 4.92
CA ILE A 151 0.56 2.66 4.25
C ILE A 151 -0.78 2.04 3.88
N ASN A 152 -0.79 0.81 3.38
CA ASN A 152 -2.01 0.08 3.09
C ASN A 152 -2.89 -0.03 4.35
N ASP A 153 -2.29 -0.27 5.51
CA ASP A 153 -3.01 -0.33 6.79
C ASP A 153 -3.60 1.04 7.18
N LYS A 154 -2.81 2.13 7.08
CA LYS A 154 -3.28 3.49 7.38
C LYS A 154 -4.42 3.93 6.46
N VAL A 155 -4.26 3.80 5.15
CA VAL A 155 -5.27 4.17 4.15
C VAL A 155 -6.51 3.29 4.30
N GLY A 156 -6.33 1.99 4.57
CA GLY A 156 -7.42 1.06 4.84
C GLY A 156 -8.25 1.47 6.07
N GLN A 157 -7.61 1.86 7.18
CA GLN A 157 -8.30 2.35 8.37
C GLN A 157 -9.09 3.64 8.09
N GLN A 158 -8.48 4.61 7.40
CA GLN A 158 -9.16 5.85 7.03
C GLN A 158 -10.36 5.61 6.13
N LEU A 159 -10.25 4.69 5.18
CA LEU A 159 -11.36 4.30 4.32
C LEU A 159 -12.50 3.70 5.15
N ILE A 160 -12.19 2.80 6.10
CA ILE A 160 -13.19 2.20 7.00
C ILE A 160 -13.89 3.27 7.85
N GLU A 161 -13.15 4.25 8.37
CA GLU A 161 -13.71 5.37 9.14
C GLU A 161 -14.65 6.23 8.29
N GLN A 162 -14.25 6.55 7.06
CA GLN A 162 -15.08 7.31 6.13
C GLN A 162 -16.37 6.57 5.77
N VAL A 163 -16.28 5.26 5.51
CA VAL A 163 -17.46 4.42 5.24
C VAL A 163 -18.35 4.35 6.48
N ARG A 164 -17.80 4.18 7.68
CA ARG A 164 -18.58 4.17 8.93
C ARG A 164 -19.29 5.50 9.17
N ALA A 165 -18.63 6.63 8.91
CA ALA A 165 -19.25 7.95 9.04
C ALA A 165 -20.43 8.12 8.08
N GLN A 166 -20.34 7.60 6.86
CA GLN A 166 -21.45 7.61 5.90
C GLN A 166 -22.58 6.66 6.27
N LEU A 167 -22.26 5.52 6.89
CA LEU A 167 -23.24 4.52 7.34
C LEU A 167 -23.86 4.84 8.71
N THR A 168 -23.38 5.87 9.42
CA THR A 168 -23.96 6.24 10.71
C THR A 168 -25.37 6.78 10.46
N PRO A 169 -26.43 6.09 10.92
CA PRO A 169 -27.80 6.53 10.66
C PRO A 169 -28.03 7.89 11.33
N ALA A 170 -28.85 8.75 10.72
CA ALA A 170 -29.41 9.89 11.43
C ALA A 170 -30.04 9.41 12.75
N PRO A 171 -29.94 10.18 13.86
CA PRO A 171 -30.48 9.76 15.15
C PRO A 171 -31.98 9.45 15.01
N GLY A 172 -32.34 8.18 15.12
CA GLY A 172 -33.71 7.66 14.95
C GLY A 172 -33.93 6.65 13.81
N GLY A 173 -32.91 6.32 13.00
CA GLY A 173 -33.02 5.28 11.96
C GLY A 173 -32.89 3.85 12.50
N PRO A 174 -33.50 2.84 11.85
CA PRO A 174 -33.33 1.44 12.23
C PRO A 174 -31.85 1.02 12.17
N PRO A 175 -31.38 0.15 13.07
CA PRO A 175 -29.97 -0.24 13.14
C PRO A 175 -29.52 -0.90 11.82
N ALA A 176 -28.28 -0.61 11.41
CA ALA A 176 -27.67 -1.20 10.22
C ALA A 176 -27.71 -2.74 10.30
N PRO A 177 -27.96 -3.44 9.18
CA PRO A 177 -27.96 -4.89 9.16
C PRO A 177 -26.57 -5.42 9.56
N ASN A 178 -26.52 -6.23 10.62
CA ASN A 178 -25.30 -6.88 11.09
C ASN A 178 -24.79 -7.88 10.04
N CYS A 179 -23.85 -7.45 9.20
CA CYS A 179 -23.07 -8.36 8.36
C CYS A 179 -21.89 -8.90 9.17
N PRO A 180 -21.81 -10.21 9.47
CA PRO A 180 -20.66 -10.78 10.16
C PRO A 180 -19.41 -10.68 9.27
N VAL A 181 -18.32 -10.11 9.81
CA VAL A 181 -17.01 -10.05 9.15
C VAL A 181 -16.49 -11.48 9.01
N ARG A 182 -16.43 -11.99 7.78
CA ARG A 182 -15.97 -13.36 7.52
C ARG A 182 -14.44 -13.34 7.30
N PRO A 183 -13.65 -14.17 8.03
CA PRO A 183 -12.22 -14.23 7.82
C PRO A 183 -11.88 -14.74 6.42
N ALA A 184 -10.76 -14.24 5.86
CA ALA A 184 -10.28 -14.63 4.53
C ALA A 184 -9.98 -16.14 4.50
N SER A 185 -10.75 -16.89 3.71
CA SER A 185 -10.63 -18.34 3.59
C SER A 185 -9.46 -18.72 2.68
N PRO A 186 -8.44 -19.44 3.16
CA PRO A 186 -7.35 -19.92 2.33
C PRO A 186 -7.72 -21.30 1.79
N SER A 187 -8.46 -21.38 0.68
CA SER A 187 -8.38 -22.48 -0.32
C SER A 187 -9.67 -22.69 -1.13
N ARG A 188 -9.42 -22.81 -2.44
CA ARG A 188 -10.01 -23.71 -3.46
C ARG A 188 -11.51 -24.05 -3.39
N ASN A 189 -12.18 -23.61 -4.45
CA ASN A 189 -12.99 -24.47 -5.32
C ASN A 189 -14.16 -25.22 -4.66
N ARG A 190 -15.29 -24.54 -4.47
CA ARG A 190 -16.63 -25.10 -4.67
C ARG A 190 -17.70 -24.02 -4.55
N TYR A 191 -18.35 -23.73 -5.67
CA TYR A 191 -19.61 -22.99 -5.70
C TYR A 191 -20.70 -23.86 -5.07
N ARG A 192 -21.19 -23.46 -3.89
CA ARG A 192 -22.50 -23.87 -3.37
C ARG A 192 -23.16 -22.66 -2.73
N PHE A 193 -23.94 -21.96 -3.54
CA PHE A 193 -24.90 -20.95 -3.09
C PHE A 193 -26.00 -21.66 -2.29
N TRP A 194 -26.01 -21.48 -0.98
CA TRP A 194 -27.18 -21.66 -0.13
C TRP A 194 -27.26 -20.46 0.82
N CYS A 195 -27.92 -19.39 0.37
CA CYS A 195 -28.56 -18.47 1.29
C CYS A 195 -29.95 -19.02 1.60
N ARG A 196 -30.04 -19.81 2.68
CA ARG A 196 -31.30 -20.13 3.36
C ARG A 196 -31.26 -19.47 4.73
N SER A 197 -31.79 -18.26 4.83
CA SER A 197 -32.27 -17.73 6.11
C SER A 197 -33.38 -16.71 5.86
N SER A 198 -34.59 -17.22 6.00
CA SER A 198 -35.85 -16.57 6.34
C SER A 198 -35.72 -15.31 7.21
N ILE A 199 -35.60 -14.13 6.60
CA ILE A 199 -35.98 -12.84 7.19
C ILE A 199 -36.60 -12.00 6.04
N PRO A 200 -37.90 -11.64 6.08
CA PRO A 200 -38.48 -10.77 5.06
C PRO A 200 -37.98 -9.32 5.22
N CYS A 201 -37.45 -8.75 4.14
CA CYS A 201 -37.12 -7.32 4.06
C CYS A 201 -38.42 -6.47 4.00
N PRO A 202 -38.47 -5.30 4.67
CA PRO A 202 -39.66 -4.45 4.75
C PRO A 202 -39.77 -3.53 3.52
N ALA A 203 -39.78 -4.09 2.32
CA ALA A 203 -39.99 -3.34 1.07
C ALA A 203 -41.19 -3.83 0.23
N ASP A 204 -41.91 -4.86 0.68
CA ASP A 204 -43.00 -5.50 -0.09
C ASP A 204 -44.40 -5.26 0.51
N ARG A 205 -44.64 -4.10 1.12
CA ARG A 205 -45.95 -3.70 1.67
C ARG A 205 -46.55 -2.44 1.03
N ALA A 206 -46.31 -2.27 -0.27
CA ALA A 206 -46.97 -1.23 -1.05
C ALA A 206 -47.20 -1.68 -2.50
N ARG A 207 -48.06 -2.69 -2.70
CA ARG A 207 -48.89 -2.89 -3.89
C ARG A 207 -49.76 -4.15 -3.72
N ALA A 208 -51.08 -3.92 -3.73
CA ALA A 208 -52.20 -4.87 -3.89
C ALA A 208 -52.40 -5.93 -2.80
#